data_AF-H1PV72-F1
#
_entry.id   AF-H1PV72-F1
#
_cell.length_a   1.000
_cell.length_b   1.000
_cell.length_c   1.000
_cell.angle_alpha   90.00
_cell.angle_beta   90.00
_cell.angle_gamma   90.00
#
_symmetry.space_group_name_H-M   'P 1'
#
loop_
_entity.id
_entity.type
_entity.pdbx_description
1 polymer ?
#
loop_
_entity_poly.entity_id
_entity_poly.type
_entity_poly.pdbx_seq_one_letter_code
_entity_poly.pdbx_strand_id
1 'polypeptide(L)'
;MKKLLLLIFSIILLSSCYDKEREIDISKKQERNGIVYIINESKPYSGKILRKYDNGQILLLMSYKNGKLDGKYVHFYRNGQIYIDSEYKDGKLNGSYKKYHYTGQIVLEINYVSGEPDGIYLEYSKEGEKIKEIKYNKGKIVEIIQE
;
A
#
# COMPACT_ATOMS: atom_id res chain seq x y z
N MET A 1 13.58 29.42 -44.34
CA MET A 1 13.49 27.94 -44.43
C MET A 1 13.19 27.39 -43.05
N LYS A 2 11.90 27.16 -42.77
CA LYS A 2 11.39 26.65 -41.50
C LYS A 2 11.63 25.14 -41.46
N LYS A 3 12.68 24.70 -40.76
CA LYS A 3 12.93 23.28 -40.53
C LYS A 3 12.15 22.84 -39.28
N LEU A 4 11.07 22.10 -39.55
CA LEU A 4 10.75 20.84 -38.88
C LEU A 4 10.73 20.86 -37.33
N LEU A 5 9.62 21.32 -36.76
CA LEU A 5 9.23 21.01 -35.39
C LEU A 5 7.74 20.60 -35.36
N LEU A 6 7.39 19.56 -36.11
CA LEU A 6 6.03 19.03 -36.25
C LEU A 6 5.97 17.51 -36.06
N LEU A 7 6.78 16.97 -35.14
CA LEU A 7 6.84 15.53 -34.86
C LEU A 7 6.97 15.20 -33.36
N ILE A 8 6.49 16.10 -32.48
CA ILE A 8 6.30 15.79 -31.06
C ILE A 8 4.80 15.78 -30.68
N PHE A 9 3.91 16.26 -31.55
CA PHE A 9 2.46 16.23 -31.30
C PHE A 9 1.77 14.93 -31.78
N SER A 10 2.48 14.07 -32.51
CA SER A 10 1.98 12.78 -33.01
C SER A 10 2.38 11.56 -32.17
N ILE A 11 3.20 11.73 -31.13
CA ILE A 11 3.56 10.65 -30.17
C ILE A 11 2.63 10.64 -28.94
N ILE A 12 1.78 11.66 -28.77
CA ILE A 12 0.80 11.72 -27.66
C ILE A 12 -0.47 10.90 -27.96
N LEU A 13 -0.63 10.37 -29.19
CA LEU A 13 -1.83 9.62 -29.59
C LEU A 13 -1.70 8.09 -29.53
N LEU A 14 -0.60 7.54 -28.97
CA LEU A 14 -0.41 6.08 -28.84
C LEU A 14 -0.06 5.58 -27.43
N SER A 15 0.05 6.44 -26.41
CA SER A 15 0.25 5.96 -25.04
C SER A 15 -1.08 5.82 -24.31
N SER A 16 -1.64 4.62 -24.47
CA SER A 16 -2.60 3.95 -23.59
C SER A 16 -3.93 4.66 -23.31
N CYS A 17 -5.01 3.94 -23.59
CA CYS A 17 -6.22 3.97 -22.78
C CYS A 17 -5.82 4.10 -21.29
N TYR A 18 -5.88 5.32 -20.74
CA TYR A 18 -5.59 5.59 -19.34
C TYR A 18 -6.86 5.19 -18.59
N ASP A 19 -7.11 3.88 -18.48
CA ASP A 19 -8.19 3.36 -17.66
C ASP A 19 -7.91 3.77 -16.22
N LYS A 20 -8.55 4.85 -15.80
CA LYS A 20 -8.49 5.33 -14.42
C LYS A 20 -8.96 4.18 -13.53
N GLU A 21 -8.07 3.70 -12.68
CA GLU A 21 -8.35 2.60 -11.77
C GLU A 21 -9.65 2.88 -10.98
N ARG A 22 -10.58 1.93 -10.97
CA ARG A 22 -11.88 2.08 -10.32
C ARG A 22 -11.70 2.20 -8.81
N GLU A 23 -12.23 3.25 -8.20
CA GLU A 23 -12.19 3.46 -6.75
C GLU A 23 -13.61 3.42 -6.15
N ILE A 24 -13.80 2.72 -5.03
CA ILE A 24 -15.09 2.58 -4.35
C ILE A 24 -14.96 2.73 -2.83
N ASP A 25 -16.06 3.16 -2.19
CA ASP A 25 -16.14 3.18 -0.73
C ASP A 25 -16.30 1.77 -0.15
N ILE A 26 -15.63 1.52 0.98
CA ILE A 26 -15.62 0.23 1.68
C ILE A 26 -17.02 -0.30 2.03
N SER A 27 -18.02 0.57 2.19
CA SER A 27 -19.41 0.17 2.42
C SER A 27 -20.01 -0.70 1.31
N LYS A 28 -19.42 -0.65 0.10
CA LYS A 28 -19.84 -1.48 -1.04
C LYS A 28 -19.12 -2.84 -1.11
N LYS A 29 -18.15 -3.09 -0.23
CA LYS A 29 -17.40 -4.34 -0.14
C LYS A 29 -18.30 -5.45 0.40
N GLN A 30 -18.29 -6.60 -0.27
CA GLN A 30 -18.76 -7.87 0.28
C GLN A 30 -17.66 -8.92 0.11
N GLU A 31 -17.56 -9.86 1.04
CA GLU A 31 -16.56 -10.91 0.98
C GLU A 31 -17.23 -12.28 0.93
N ARG A 32 -16.76 -13.14 0.03
CA ARG A 32 -17.28 -14.49 -0.18
C ARG A 32 -16.09 -15.43 -0.31
N ASN A 33 -15.92 -16.34 0.65
CA ASN A 33 -14.81 -17.29 0.69
C ASN A 33 -13.41 -16.64 0.55
N GLY A 34 -13.18 -15.52 1.26
CA GLY A 34 -11.91 -14.79 1.21
C GLY A 34 -11.66 -13.99 -0.08
N ILE A 35 -12.63 -13.94 -0.99
CA ILE A 35 -12.58 -13.14 -2.22
C ILE A 35 -13.53 -11.96 -2.09
N VAL A 36 -13.02 -10.78 -2.41
CA VAL A 36 -13.76 -9.52 -2.36
C VAL A 36 -14.52 -9.27 -3.66
N TYR A 37 -15.79 -8.92 -3.50
CA TYR A 37 -16.69 -8.47 -4.57
C TYR A 37 -17.32 -7.14 -4.16
N ILE A 38 -17.96 -6.47 -5.12
CA ILE A 38 -18.84 -5.33 -4.85
C ILE A 38 -20.27 -5.85 -4.73
N ILE A 39 -21.07 -5.28 -3.83
CA ILE A 39 -22.49 -5.61 -3.69
C ILE A 39 -23.17 -5.60 -5.07
N ASN A 40 -23.95 -6.64 -5.35
CA ASN A 40 -24.63 -6.89 -6.64
C ASN A 40 -23.71 -7.20 -7.84
N GLU A 41 -22.40 -7.34 -7.63
CA GLU A 41 -21.47 -7.82 -8.66
C GLU A 41 -21.10 -9.30 -8.44
N SER A 42 -20.93 -10.02 -9.55
CA SER A 42 -20.53 -11.43 -9.57
C SER A 42 -19.05 -11.64 -9.88
N LYS A 43 -18.34 -10.61 -10.38
CA LYS A 43 -16.91 -10.67 -10.69
C LYS A 43 -16.08 -10.25 -9.47
N PRO A 44 -14.99 -10.97 -9.13
CA PRO A 44 -14.05 -10.53 -8.11
C PRO A 44 -13.53 -9.13 -8.40
N TYR A 45 -13.43 -8.29 -7.38
CA TYR A 45 -13.13 -6.88 -7.54
C TYR A 45 -11.65 -6.63 -7.85
N SER A 46 -11.38 -5.75 -8.80
CA SER A 46 -10.05 -5.20 -9.09
C SER A 46 -10.14 -3.67 -9.12
N GLY A 47 -9.27 -3.01 -8.36
CA GLY A 47 -9.27 -1.56 -8.16
C GLY A 47 -9.02 -1.20 -6.70
N LYS A 48 -9.35 0.04 -6.31
CA LYS A 48 -9.11 0.52 -4.95
C LYS A 48 -10.38 0.62 -4.11
N ILE A 49 -10.28 0.15 -2.88
CA ILE A 49 -11.29 0.39 -1.85
C ILE A 49 -10.75 1.44 -0.88
N LEU A 50 -11.57 2.46 -0.59
CA LEU A 50 -11.23 3.49 0.39
C LEU A 50 -12.27 3.57 1.51
N ARG A 51 -11.83 4.06 2.67
CA ARG A 51 -12.70 4.49 3.76
C ARG A 51 -12.30 5.90 4.15
N LYS A 52 -13.29 6.73 4.48
CA LYS A 52 -13.07 8.10 4.98
C LYS A 52 -13.45 8.22 6.45
N TYR A 53 -12.83 9.18 7.11
CA TYR A 53 -13.31 9.74 8.37
C TYR A 53 -14.60 10.55 8.15
N ASP A 54 -15.26 10.88 9.25
CA ASP A 54 -16.42 11.78 9.31
C ASP A 54 -16.13 13.17 8.72
N ASN A 55 -14.91 13.66 8.88
CA ASN A 55 -14.42 14.92 8.31
C ASN A 55 -14.09 14.84 6.80
N GLY A 56 -14.32 13.68 6.17
CA GLY A 56 -14.09 13.45 4.73
C GLY A 56 -12.65 13.11 4.33
N GLN A 57 -11.69 13.17 5.26
CA GLN A 57 -10.31 12.74 4.99
C GLN A 57 -10.22 11.21 4.83
N ILE A 58 -9.25 10.74 4.06
CA ILE A 58 -9.04 9.30 3.88
C ILE A 58 -8.53 8.70 5.19
N LEU A 59 -9.21 7.65 5.65
CA LEU A 59 -8.80 6.82 6.77
C LEU A 59 -7.99 5.62 6.26
N LEU A 60 -8.44 5.01 5.17
CA LEU A 60 -7.87 3.77 4.66
C LEU A 60 -7.95 3.73 3.13
N LEU A 61 -6.89 3.24 2.49
CA LEU A 61 -6.81 2.96 1.07
C LEU A 61 -6.23 1.55 0.86
N MET A 62 -6.90 0.74 0.05
CA MET A 62 -6.53 -0.65 -0.21
C MET A 62 -6.63 -0.97 -1.69
N SER A 63 -5.59 -1.58 -2.25
CA SER A 63 -5.56 -2.04 -3.64
C SER A 63 -5.94 -3.51 -3.72
N TYR A 64 -6.84 -3.85 -4.63
CA TYR A 64 -7.31 -5.21 -4.86
C TYR A 64 -7.09 -5.63 -6.31
N LYS A 65 -6.76 -6.91 -6.49
CA LYS A 65 -6.74 -7.59 -7.78
C LYS A 65 -7.44 -8.93 -7.64
N ASN A 66 -8.42 -9.20 -8.50
CA ASN A 66 -9.22 -10.43 -8.50
C ASN A 66 -9.77 -10.79 -7.12
N GLY A 67 -10.22 -9.77 -6.38
CA GLY A 67 -10.82 -9.87 -5.04
C GLY A 67 -9.82 -10.14 -3.92
N LYS A 68 -8.51 -10.13 -4.16
CA LYS A 68 -7.48 -10.23 -3.11
C LYS A 68 -6.74 -8.91 -2.96
N LEU A 69 -6.27 -8.60 -1.75
CA LEU A 69 -5.34 -7.48 -1.54
C LEU A 69 -4.08 -7.71 -2.38
N ASP A 70 -3.78 -6.80 -3.28
CA ASP A 70 -2.64 -6.86 -4.19
C ASP A 70 -2.27 -5.42 -4.56
N GLY A 71 -1.10 -4.99 -4.12
CA GLY A 71 -0.64 -3.61 -4.17
C GLY A 71 -0.67 -2.93 -2.80
N LYS A 72 -0.93 -1.62 -2.80
CA LYS A 72 -0.78 -0.77 -1.61
C LYS A 72 -1.94 -0.91 -0.63
N TYR A 73 -1.60 -0.95 0.65
CA TYR A 73 -2.48 -0.73 1.80
C TYR A 73 -1.92 0.44 2.60
N VAL A 74 -2.70 1.51 2.72
CA VAL A 74 -2.30 2.73 3.43
C VAL A 74 -3.39 3.12 4.43
N HIS A 75 -3.02 3.19 5.70
CA HIS A 75 -3.88 3.68 6.77
C HIS A 75 -3.36 5.05 7.20
N PHE A 76 -4.23 6.02 7.33
CA PHE A 76 -3.90 7.39 7.73
C PHE A 76 -4.44 7.71 9.12
N TYR A 77 -3.77 8.61 9.82
CA TYR A 77 -4.31 9.31 10.98
C TYR A 77 -5.32 10.38 10.55
N ARG A 78 -6.14 10.86 11.50
CA ARG A 78 -7.14 11.93 11.26
C ARG A 78 -6.52 13.30 10.95
N ASN A 79 -5.20 13.45 11.10
CA ASN A 79 -4.47 14.65 10.66
C ASN A 79 -3.91 14.50 9.23
N GLY A 80 -4.22 13.40 8.53
CA GLY A 80 -3.75 13.11 7.18
C GLY A 80 -2.36 12.48 7.10
N GLN A 81 -1.63 12.36 8.21
CA GLN A 81 -0.34 11.65 8.23
C GLN A 81 -0.56 10.14 8.05
N ILE A 82 0.41 9.47 7.43
CA ILE A 82 0.37 8.01 7.31
C ILE A 82 0.52 7.41 8.71
N TYR A 83 -0.25 6.37 9.01
CA TYR A 83 -0.10 5.50 10.17
C TYR A 83 0.59 4.19 9.77
N ILE A 84 0.16 3.59 8.67
CA ILE A 84 0.75 2.38 8.08
C ILE A 84 0.83 2.55 6.56
N ASP A 85 1.98 2.25 5.98
CA ASP A 85 2.17 2.02 4.54
C ASP A 85 2.71 0.61 4.35
N SER A 86 2.03 -0.21 3.56
CA SER A 86 2.41 -1.60 3.36
C SER A 86 2.02 -2.12 1.98
N GLU A 87 2.75 -3.14 1.53
CA GLU A 87 2.54 -3.81 0.26
C GLU A 87 2.04 -5.23 0.43
N TYR A 88 1.04 -5.58 -0.37
CA TYR A 88 0.42 -6.90 -0.39
C TYR A 88 0.55 -7.55 -1.76
N LYS A 89 0.64 -8.88 -1.75
CA LYS A 89 0.52 -9.71 -2.94
C LYS A 89 -0.37 -10.90 -2.62
N ASP A 90 -1.41 -11.11 -3.43
CA ASP A 90 -2.35 -12.23 -3.28
C ASP A 90 -2.90 -12.43 -1.85
N GLY A 91 -3.14 -11.32 -1.14
CA GLY A 91 -3.67 -11.31 0.23
C GLY A 91 -2.64 -11.39 1.35
N LYS A 92 -1.34 -11.47 1.03
CA LYS A 92 -0.25 -11.56 2.03
C LYS A 92 0.64 -10.33 1.96
N LEU A 93 1.21 -9.91 3.09
CA LEU A 93 2.26 -8.89 3.11
C LEU A 93 3.44 -9.36 2.25
N ASN A 94 3.84 -8.54 1.29
CA ASN A 94 4.92 -8.88 0.38
C ASN A 94 5.51 -7.60 -0.22
N GLY A 95 6.62 -7.16 0.36
CA GLY A 95 7.24 -5.87 0.09
C GLY A 95 7.43 -5.08 1.38
N SER A 96 7.46 -3.76 1.25
CA SER A 96 7.69 -2.86 2.39
C SER A 96 6.53 -2.86 3.38
N TYR A 97 6.85 -2.74 4.66
CA TYR A 97 5.91 -2.43 5.73
C TYR A 97 6.53 -1.35 6.63
N LYS A 98 5.82 -0.24 6.78
CA LYS A 98 6.24 0.89 7.60
C LYS A 98 5.10 1.33 8.50
N LYS A 99 5.43 1.63 9.75
CA LYS A 99 4.53 2.25 10.72
C LYS A 99 5.11 3.59 11.14
N TYR A 100 4.21 4.56 11.28
CA TYR A 100 4.55 5.93 11.58
C TYR A 100 3.82 6.37 12.85
N HIS A 101 4.42 7.30 13.57
CA HIS A 101 3.80 8.05 14.65
C HIS A 101 2.89 9.15 14.08
N TYR A 102 1.98 9.72 14.89
CA TYR A 102 1.05 10.76 14.42
C TYR A 102 1.74 12.06 13.95
N THR A 103 3.01 12.25 14.34
CA THR A 103 3.87 13.34 13.86
C THR A 103 4.45 13.11 12.46
N GLY A 104 4.27 11.90 11.89
CA GLY A 104 4.83 11.50 10.61
C GLY A 104 6.21 10.84 10.69
N GLN A 105 6.78 10.70 11.88
CA GLN A 105 8.06 10.00 12.06
C GLN A 105 7.88 8.48 11.96
N ILE A 106 8.82 7.79 11.32
CA ILE A 106 8.83 6.32 11.27
C ILE A 106 9.14 5.80 12.67
N VAL A 107 8.36 4.81 13.10
CA VAL A 107 8.60 4.09 14.37
C VAL A 107 8.92 2.62 14.14
N LEU A 108 8.61 2.08 12.95
CA LEU A 108 8.94 0.71 12.59
C LEU A 108 9.05 0.59 11.07
N GLU A 109 10.07 -0.10 10.58
CA GLU A 109 10.13 -0.56 9.20
C GLU A 109 10.72 -1.96 9.08
N ILE A 110 10.17 -2.74 8.15
CA ILE A 110 10.63 -4.08 7.80
C ILE A 110 10.09 -4.46 6.41
N ASN A 111 10.75 -5.41 5.73
CA ASN A 111 10.22 -6.04 4.52
C ASN A 111 9.59 -7.41 4.82
N TYR A 112 8.61 -7.78 4.02
CA TYR A 112 7.98 -9.09 4.06
C TYR A 112 8.12 -9.82 2.73
N VAL A 113 8.26 -11.14 2.79
CA VAL A 113 8.16 -12.03 1.63
C VAL A 113 7.12 -13.09 1.93
N SER A 114 6.05 -13.15 1.14
CA SER A 114 4.97 -14.13 1.30
C SER A 114 4.34 -14.19 2.70
N GLY A 115 4.28 -13.05 3.39
CA GLY A 115 3.74 -12.91 4.75
C GLY A 115 4.76 -13.07 5.87
N GLU A 116 6.02 -13.39 5.55
CA GLU A 116 7.08 -13.59 6.55
C GLU A 116 8.06 -12.40 6.58
N PRO A 117 8.45 -11.92 7.77
CA PRO A 117 9.55 -10.96 7.94
C PRO A 117 10.83 -11.38 7.21
N ASP A 118 11.41 -10.51 6.38
CA ASP A 118 12.66 -10.78 5.68
C ASP A 118 13.50 -9.50 5.56
N GLY A 119 14.77 -9.57 5.97
CA GLY A 119 15.66 -8.41 6.03
C GLY A 119 15.71 -7.75 7.40
N ILE A 120 16.07 -6.47 7.45
CA ILE A 120 16.29 -5.75 8.71
C ILE A 120 14.94 -5.22 9.22
N TYR A 121 14.63 -5.57 10.47
CA TYR A 121 13.64 -4.94 11.32
C TYR A 121 14.30 -3.76 12.04
N LEU A 122 13.72 -2.57 11.90
CA LEU A 122 14.14 -1.38 12.62
C LEU A 122 12.96 -0.84 13.42
N GLU A 123 13.21 -0.52 14.69
CA GLU A 123 12.27 0.16 15.57
C GLU A 123 12.90 1.44 16.12
N TYR A 124 12.11 2.51 16.14
CA TYR A 124 12.57 3.84 16.54
C TYR A 124 11.68 4.42 17.64
N SER A 125 12.26 5.28 18.48
CA SER A 125 11.54 6.09 19.44
C SER A 125 10.67 7.15 18.74
N LYS A 126 9.80 7.82 19.50
CA LYS A 126 9.01 8.95 18.98
C LYS A 126 9.84 10.21 18.71
N GLU A 127 11.12 10.20 19.11
CA GLU A 127 12.14 11.20 18.81
C GLU A 127 12.98 10.83 17.57
N GLY A 128 12.81 9.61 17.04
CA GLY A 128 13.53 9.10 15.87
C GLY A 128 14.84 8.36 16.19
N GLU A 129 15.12 8.10 17.47
CA GLU A 129 16.30 7.33 17.88
C GLU A 129 16.07 5.84 17.65
N LYS A 130 17.04 5.14 17.08
CA LYS A 130 16.93 3.69 16.85
C LYS A 130 16.95 2.96 18.20
N ILE A 131 15.88 2.23 18.49
CA ILE A 131 15.73 1.41 19.70
C ILE A 131 16.16 -0.03 19.40
N LYS A 132 15.69 -0.59 18.28
CA LYS A 132 15.90 -2.00 17.97
C LYS A 132 16.34 -2.22 16.53
N GLU A 133 17.26 -3.16 16.35
CA GLU A 133 17.69 -3.63 15.04
C GLU A 133 17.86 -5.15 15.07
N ILE A 134 17.09 -5.86 14.24
CA ILE A 134 17.10 -7.32 14.15
C ILE A 134 17.12 -7.74 12.69
N LYS A 135 17.98 -8.68 12.33
CA LYS A 135 17.98 -9.30 11.01
C LYS A 135 17.09 -10.54 10.98
N TYR A 136 16.15 -10.57 10.07
CA TYR A 136 15.31 -11.72 9.77
C TYR A 136 15.67 -12.37 8.43
N ASN A 137 15.46 -13.68 8.34
CA ASN A 137 15.41 -14.42 7.08
C ASN A 137 14.20 -15.34 7.12
N LYS A 138 13.23 -15.12 6.22
CA LYS A 138 12.00 -15.93 6.10
C LYS A 138 11.35 -16.23 7.46
N GLY A 139 11.07 -15.15 8.19
CA GLY A 139 10.40 -15.16 9.49
C GLY A 139 11.26 -15.56 10.68
N LYS A 140 12.53 -15.96 10.49
CA LYS A 140 13.43 -16.35 11.57
C LYS A 140 14.42 -15.24 11.89
N ILE A 141 14.64 -14.99 13.18
CA ILE A 141 15.72 -14.13 13.64
C ILE A 141 17.04 -14.81 13.30
N VAL A 142 17.90 -14.10 12.58
CA VAL A 142 19.27 -14.51 12.24
C VAL A 142 20.27 -13.82 13.16
N GLU A 143 20.01 -12.57 13.51
CA GLU A 143 20.93 -11.74 14.29
C GLU A 143 20.16 -10.64 15.04
N ILE A 144 20.48 -10.42 16.32
CA ILE A 144 20.03 -9.26 17.09
C ILE A 144 21.21 -8.28 17.10
N ILE A 145 21.05 -7.16 16.41
CA ILE A 145 22.12 -6.16 16.20
C ILE A 145 22.07 -5.11 17.31
N GLN A 146 20.87 -4.71 17.73
CA GLN A 146 20.63 -3.77 18.81
C GLN A 146 19.31 -4.11 19.53
N GLU A 147 19.33 -4.05 20.86
CA GLU A 147 18.18 -4.26 21.75
C GLU A 147 18.08 -3.18 22.83
#